data_AF-A0A3D3NTM3-F1
#
_entry.id   AF-A0A3D3NTM3-F1
#
_cell.length_a   1.000
_cell.length_b   1.000
_cell.length_c   1.000
_cell.angle_alpha   90.00
_cell.angle_beta   90.00
_cell.angle_gamma   90.00
#
_symmetry.space_group_name_H-M   'P 1'
#
loop_
_entity.id
_entity.type
_entity.pdbx_description
1 polymer ?
#
loop_
_entity_poly.entity_id
_entity_poly.type
_entity_poly.pdbx_seq_one_letter_code
_entity_poly.pdbx_strand_id
1 'polypeptide(L)'
;MKKLILSLGLLLSAAALADDSKAVTFEGKITGVVCASCKAHITAALTQKLPDVVSVDVKPGEDAESQKIIIITRDESLTKDKAVDALGTYAKNYQILSLAKK
;
A
#
# COMPACT_ATOMS: atom_id res chain seq x y z
N MET A 1 44.53 13.27 -36.43
CA MET A 1 43.44 13.72 -35.53
C MET A 1 42.21 12.84 -35.72
N LYS A 2 41.98 11.85 -34.85
CA LYS A 2 40.66 11.22 -34.69
C LYS A 2 40.65 10.53 -33.33
N LYS A 3 40.07 11.23 -32.36
CA LYS A 3 39.81 10.75 -31.00
C LYS A 3 38.64 9.77 -31.09
N LEU A 4 38.81 8.56 -30.60
CA LEU A 4 37.71 7.62 -30.34
C LEU A 4 38.00 6.95 -29.00
N ILE A 5 37.73 7.71 -27.93
CA ILE A 5 37.68 7.19 -26.57
C ILE A 5 36.30 6.55 -26.43
N LEU A 6 36.27 5.22 -26.48
CA LEU A 6 35.08 4.41 -26.24
C LEU A 6 34.84 4.40 -24.72
N SER A 7 33.88 5.21 -24.27
CA SER A 7 33.36 5.17 -22.90
C SER A 7 32.58 3.87 -22.69
N LEU A 8 33.21 2.92 -22.00
CA LEU A 8 32.60 1.68 -21.53
C LEU A 8 31.61 2.01 -20.41
N GLY A 9 30.36 2.27 -20.80
CA GLY A 9 29.23 2.46 -19.88
C GLY A 9 28.97 1.18 -19.11
N LEU A 10 29.26 1.22 -17.81
CA LEU A 10 28.88 0.19 -16.84
C LEU A 10 27.35 0.24 -16.67
N LEU A 11 26.64 -0.57 -17.45
CA LEU A 11 25.21 -0.83 -17.26
C LEU A 11 25.04 -1.59 -15.93
N LEU A 12 24.66 -0.87 -14.88
CA LEU A 12 24.11 -1.45 -13.65
C LEU A 12 22.80 -2.16 -14.01
N SER A 13 22.86 -3.46 -14.24
CA SER A 13 21.69 -4.33 -14.27
C SER A 13 21.06 -4.36 -12.88
N ALA A 14 20.13 -3.46 -12.62
CA ALA A 14 19.18 -3.60 -11.52
C ALA A 14 18.30 -4.82 -11.82
N ALA A 15 18.74 -6.00 -11.38
CA ALA A 15 17.87 -7.16 -11.28
C ALA A 15 16.78 -6.81 -10.25
N ALA A 16 15.63 -6.34 -10.75
CA ALA A 16 14.42 -6.32 -9.96
C ALA A 16 14.14 -7.78 -9.57
N LEU A 17 14.35 -8.10 -8.30
CA LEU A 17 13.85 -9.34 -7.72
C LEU A 17 12.33 -9.27 -7.82
N ALA A 18 11.78 -9.91 -8.84
CA ALA A 18 10.37 -10.24 -8.87
C ALA A 18 10.16 -11.27 -7.77
N ASP A 19 9.77 -10.79 -6.60
CA ASP A 19 9.38 -11.61 -5.47
C ASP A 19 8.10 -12.39 -5.86
N ASP A 20 8.28 -13.68 -6.13
CA ASP A 20 7.24 -14.65 -6.52
C ASP A 20 6.26 -14.98 -5.38
N SER A 21 6.30 -14.22 -4.27
CA SER A 21 5.36 -14.41 -3.17
C SER A 21 3.94 -14.10 -3.65
N LYS A 22 3.03 -15.05 -3.41
CA LYS A 22 1.62 -14.88 -3.75
C LYS A 22 1.04 -13.73 -2.95
N ALA A 23 0.34 -12.83 -3.64
CA ALA A 23 -0.34 -11.74 -2.98
C ALA A 23 -1.44 -12.28 -2.04
N VAL A 24 -1.43 -11.80 -0.81
CA VAL A 24 -2.43 -12.08 0.22
C VAL A 24 -3.39 -10.91 0.37
N THR A 25 -4.65 -11.22 0.71
CA THR A 25 -5.69 -10.21 0.90
C THR A 25 -5.97 -10.03 2.37
N PHE A 26 -5.91 -8.79 2.83
CA PHE A 26 -6.36 -8.36 4.14
C PHE A 26 -7.63 -7.53 4.00
N GLU A 27 -8.63 -7.84 4.81
CA GLU A 27 -9.89 -7.10 4.85
C GLU A 27 -10.11 -6.54 6.26
N GLY A 28 -10.71 -5.35 6.33
CA GLY A 28 -10.87 -4.64 7.59
C GLY A 28 -11.98 -3.61 7.58
N LYS A 29 -12.24 -3.00 8.74
CA LYS A 29 -13.16 -1.86 8.88
C LYS A 29 -12.36 -0.58 9.13
N ILE A 30 -12.72 0.49 8.44
CA ILE A 30 -12.13 1.83 8.59
C ILE A 30 -13.22 2.90 8.73
N THR A 31 -13.03 3.89 9.60
CA THR A 31 -13.95 5.01 9.80
C THR A 31 -13.31 6.34 9.38
N GLY A 32 -14.15 7.38 9.24
CA GLY A 32 -13.72 8.73 8.83
C GLY A 32 -13.59 8.91 7.31
N VAL A 33 -13.80 7.86 6.51
CA VAL A 33 -13.77 7.94 5.04
C VAL A 33 -15.13 8.41 4.52
N VAL A 34 -15.33 9.71 4.48
CA VAL A 34 -16.62 10.34 4.11
C VAL A 34 -16.70 10.77 2.65
N CYS A 35 -15.58 10.75 1.92
CA CYS A 35 -15.49 11.34 0.59
C CYS A 35 -14.55 10.58 -0.35
N ALA A 36 -14.74 10.73 -1.66
CA ALA A 36 -13.88 10.10 -2.67
C ALA A 36 -12.41 10.55 -2.54
N SER A 37 -12.16 11.81 -2.23
CA SER A 37 -10.80 12.34 -1.98
C SER A 37 -10.17 11.72 -0.73
N CYS A 38 -10.97 11.45 0.30
CA CYS A 38 -10.56 10.81 1.55
C CYS A 38 -10.05 9.39 1.26
N LYS A 39 -10.80 8.65 0.43
CA LYS A 39 -10.38 7.34 -0.08
C LYS A 39 -9.06 7.43 -0.85
N ALA A 40 -8.90 8.40 -1.74
CA ALA A 40 -7.68 8.56 -2.53
C ALA A 40 -6.45 8.80 -1.63
N HIS A 41 -6.55 9.64 -0.62
CA HIS A 41 -5.45 9.90 0.33
C HIS A 41 -5.06 8.65 1.13
N ILE A 42 -6.03 7.89 1.62
CA ILE A 42 -5.79 6.65 2.38
C ILE A 42 -5.13 5.61 1.48
N THR A 43 -5.68 5.42 0.28
CA THR A 43 -5.18 4.47 -0.72
C THR A 43 -3.74 4.81 -1.09
N ALA A 44 -3.46 6.09 -1.36
CA ALA A 44 -2.10 6.56 -1.66
C ALA A 44 -1.15 6.34 -0.49
N ALA A 45 -1.54 6.72 0.74
CA ALA A 45 -0.69 6.57 1.91
C ALA A 45 -0.31 5.11 2.18
N LEU A 46 -1.29 4.20 2.13
CA LEU A 46 -1.06 2.77 2.33
C LEU A 46 -0.23 2.17 1.21
N THR A 47 -0.48 2.53 -0.04
CA THR A 47 0.31 2.04 -1.19
C THR A 47 1.75 2.54 -1.16
N GLN A 48 1.99 3.76 -0.68
CA GLN A 48 3.34 4.35 -0.64
C GLN A 48 4.17 3.90 0.55
N LYS A 49 3.54 3.57 1.69
CA LYS A 49 4.28 3.28 2.93
C LYS A 49 4.30 1.81 3.33
N LEU A 50 3.35 1.00 2.86
CA LEU A 50 3.40 -0.44 3.10
C LEU A 50 4.31 -1.10 2.04
N PRO A 51 5.17 -2.04 2.45
CA PRO A 51 5.95 -2.82 1.50
C PRO A 51 5.06 -3.75 0.68
N ASP A 52 5.45 -3.97 -0.57
CA ASP A 52 4.87 -4.96 -1.48
C ASP A 52 3.34 -4.91 -1.65
N VAL A 53 2.74 -3.73 -1.48
CA VAL A 53 1.34 -3.51 -1.79
C VAL A 53 1.11 -3.65 -3.28
N VAL A 54 0.17 -4.52 -3.63
CA VAL A 54 -0.33 -4.72 -4.98
C VAL A 54 -1.52 -3.80 -5.25
N SER A 55 -2.43 -3.68 -4.29
CA SER A 55 -3.62 -2.83 -4.41
C SER A 55 -4.19 -2.48 -3.04
N VAL A 56 -4.78 -1.29 -2.93
CA VAL A 56 -5.61 -0.88 -1.79
C VAL A 56 -6.93 -0.36 -2.33
N ASP A 57 -8.03 -0.78 -1.72
CA ASP A 57 -9.38 -0.33 -2.07
C ASP A 57 -10.19 -0.07 -0.80
N VAL A 58 -11.14 0.86 -0.90
CA VAL A 58 -12.10 1.17 0.16
C VAL A 58 -13.49 1.14 -0.44
N LYS A 59 -14.32 0.25 0.10
CA LYS A 59 -15.70 0.00 -0.33
C LYS A 59 -16.68 0.38 0.79
N PRO A 60 -17.96 0.61 0.47
CA PRO A 60 -19.01 0.71 1.47
C PRO A 60 -18.95 -0.44 2.48
N GLY A 61 -18.97 -0.11 3.76
CA GLY A 61 -19.03 -1.09 4.84
C GLY A 61 -20.45 -1.62 5.06
N GLU A 62 -20.60 -2.51 6.03
CA GLU A 62 -21.90 -3.01 6.47
C GLU A 62 -22.72 -1.94 7.20
N ASP A 63 -22.02 -1.00 7.84
CA ASP A 63 -22.59 0.01 8.73
C ASP A 63 -22.41 1.41 8.12
N ALA A 64 -23.35 2.33 8.34
CA ALA A 64 -23.28 3.70 7.80
C ALA A 64 -22.06 4.50 8.29
N GLU A 65 -21.49 4.10 9.43
CA GLU A 65 -20.37 4.78 10.08
C GLU A 65 -19.01 4.19 9.72
N SER A 66 -18.97 3.04 9.03
CA SER A 66 -17.74 2.35 8.67
C SER A 66 -17.68 2.00 7.19
N GLN A 67 -16.45 1.89 6.69
CA GLN A 67 -16.16 1.46 5.33
C GLN A 67 -15.31 0.20 5.39
N LYS A 68 -15.41 -0.63 4.37
CA LYS A 68 -14.58 -1.83 4.23
C LYS A 68 -13.28 -1.45 3.54
N ILE A 69 -12.15 -1.70 4.20
CA ILE A 69 -10.82 -1.57 3.58
C ILE A 69 -10.34 -2.94 3.12
N ILE A 70 -9.73 -2.96 1.93
CA ILE A 70 -9.19 -4.16 1.29
C ILE A 70 -7.76 -3.84 0.88
N ILE A 71 -6.80 -4.61 1.39
CA ILE A 71 -5.38 -4.45 1.10
C ILE A 71 -4.87 -5.75 0.53
N ILE A 72 -4.34 -5.69 -0.69
CA ILE A 72 -3.67 -6.82 -1.34
C ILE A 72 -2.18 -6.50 -1.30
N THR A 73 -1.41 -7.34 -0.62
CA THR A 73 0.05 -7.18 -0.47
C THR A 73 0.73 -8.54 -0.53
N ARG A 74 2.02 -8.59 -0.85
CA ARG A 74 2.83 -9.81 -0.64
C ARG A 74 3.42 -9.88 0.78
N ASP A 75 3.30 -8.82 1.59
CA ASP A 75 3.69 -8.83 2.99
C ASP A 75 2.66 -9.57 3.86
N GLU A 76 2.92 -10.85 4.13
CA GLU A 76 2.08 -11.65 5.04
C GLU A 76 2.14 -11.19 6.50
N SER A 77 3.13 -10.36 6.84
CA SER A 77 3.31 -9.83 8.19
C SER A 77 2.58 -8.50 8.40
N LEU A 78 1.69 -8.10 7.48
CA LEU A 78 0.84 -6.93 7.65
C LEU A 78 -0.07 -7.10 8.88
N THR A 79 -0.06 -6.11 9.75
CA THR A 79 -0.93 -6.02 10.92
C THR A 79 -1.72 -4.73 10.90
N LYS A 80 -2.77 -4.65 11.73
CA LYS A 80 -3.53 -3.42 11.94
C LYS A 80 -2.59 -2.26 12.31
N ASP A 81 -1.66 -2.48 13.22
CA ASP A 81 -0.77 -1.42 13.72
C ASP A 81 0.17 -0.93 12.61
N LYS A 82 0.74 -1.84 11.80
CA LYS A 82 1.52 -1.46 10.61
C LYS A 82 0.70 -0.65 9.60
N ALA A 83 -0.56 -1.02 9.38
CA ALA A 83 -1.45 -0.27 8.50
C ALA A 83 -1.76 1.13 9.06
N VAL A 84 -1.95 1.26 10.38
CA VAL A 84 -2.14 2.56 11.06
C VAL A 84 -0.87 3.41 10.97
N ASP A 85 0.31 2.82 11.18
CA ASP A 85 1.60 3.51 11.03
C ASP A 85 1.80 4.00 9.58
N ALA A 86 1.40 3.20 8.60
CA ALA A 86 1.44 3.57 7.19
C ALA A 86 0.50 4.76 6.87
N LEU A 87 -0.65 4.89 7.55
CA LEU A 87 -1.48 6.10 7.45
C LEU A 87 -0.73 7.35 7.96
N GLY A 88 0.11 7.22 8.99
CA GLY A 88 0.87 8.33 9.57
C GLY A 88 -0.05 9.46 10.05
N THR A 89 0.11 10.67 9.54
CA THR A 89 -0.72 11.84 9.94
C THR A 89 -2.21 11.65 9.68
N TYR A 90 -2.56 10.81 8.69
CA TYR A 90 -3.94 10.47 8.37
C TYR A 90 -4.62 9.64 9.48
N ALA A 91 -3.86 8.93 10.32
CA ALA A 91 -4.40 8.17 11.46
C ALA A 91 -5.10 9.05 12.51
N LYS A 92 -4.91 10.37 12.47
CA LYS A 92 -5.65 11.33 13.30
C LYS A 92 -7.10 11.50 12.88
N ASN A 93 -7.39 11.27 11.59
CA ASN A 93 -8.71 11.51 10.99
C ASN A 93 -9.39 10.20 10.57
N TYR A 94 -8.64 9.11 10.42
CA TYR A 94 -9.16 7.80 10.04
C TYR A 94 -8.71 6.74 11.05
N GLN A 95 -9.64 5.88 11.47
CA GLN A 95 -9.34 4.77 12.35
C GLN A 95 -9.59 3.45 11.64
N ILE A 96 -8.56 2.60 11.59
CA ILE A 96 -8.69 1.20 11.21
C ILE A 96 -9.17 0.45 12.47
N LEU A 97 -10.43 0.04 12.47
CA LEU A 97 -11.07 -0.68 13.58
C LEU A 97 -10.64 -2.14 13.62
N SER A 98 -10.50 -2.76 12.44
CA SER A 98 -10.09 -4.15 12.30
C SER A 98 -9.31 -4.35 11.00
N LEU A 99 -8.41 -5.33 10.99
CA LEU A 99 -7.72 -5.80 9.80
C LEU A 99 -7.35 -7.27 10.02
N ALA A 100 -7.80 -8.15 9.13
CA ALA A 100 -7.54 -9.58 9.20
C ALA A 100 -7.18 -10.14 7.82
N LYS A 101 -6.29 -11.13 7.79
CA LYS A 101 -6.00 -11.92 6.59
C LYS A 101 -7.24 -12.74 6.23
N LYS A 102 -7.62 -12.73 4.95
CA LYS A 102 -8.72 -13.53 4.42
C LYS A 102 -8.28 -14.97 4.13
#